data_AF-A0A918FHH1-F1
#
_entry.id   AF-A0A918FHH1-F1
#
_cell.length_a   1.000
_cell.length_b   1.000
_cell.length_c   1.000
_cell.angle_alpha   90.00
_cell.angle_beta   90.00
_cell.angle_gamma   90.00
#
_symmetry.space_group_name_H-M   'P 1'
#
loop_
_entity.id
_entity.type
_entity.pdbx_description
1 polymer ?
#
loop_
_entity_poly.entity_id
_entity_poly.type
_entity_poly.pdbx_seq_one_letter_code
_entity_poly.pdbx_strand_id
1 'polypeptide(L)'
;MGARDSNGRLFRPDEVQRLQQALFLLTSGIVQVPAPALTRTLLLDWHTTLSAGLSSMQPGILRRGDITFGSYYGTVPSLINTEIADLIERVNTSISELLVEAEVGLKINPADVIDIGVLLHAELIRIHPFEDGNGRLARAAHTWVHALFNLPIPVWIPGTPYYDALASAIRFRRYAAMQDYVLRCMGR
;
A
#
# COMPACT_ATOMS: atom_id res chain seq x y z
N MET A 1 1.56 16.30 17.54
CA MET A 1 0.15 15.89 17.36
C MET A 1 0.10 14.37 17.37
N GLY A 2 -0.82 13.73 18.11
CA GLY A 2 -0.92 12.26 18.17
C GLY A 2 -1.54 11.65 16.91
N ALA A 3 -1.33 10.34 16.71
CA ALA A 3 -1.93 9.59 15.60
C ALA A 3 -3.45 9.53 15.75
N ARG A 4 -4.18 9.75 14.65
CA ARG A 4 -5.66 9.73 14.62
C ARG A 4 -6.15 8.63 13.68
N ASP A 5 -7.32 8.09 13.98
CA ASP A 5 -8.08 7.27 13.03
C ASP A 5 -8.76 8.16 11.97
N SER A 6 -9.43 7.52 11.01
CA SER A 6 -10.16 8.19 9.92
C SER A 6 -11.28 9.12 10.40
N ASN A 7 -11.82 8.90 11.61
CA ASN A 7 -12.85 9.74 12.24
C ASN A 7 -12.24 10.89 13.07
N GLY A 8 -10.91 11.04 13.05
CA GLY A 8 -10.19 12.07 13.79
C GLY A 8 -10.04 11.78 15.28
N ARG A 9 -10.45 10.59 15.77
CA ARG A 9 -10.22 10.19 17.17
C ARG A 9 -8.74 9.88 17.34
N LEU A 10 -8.16 10.35 18.44
CA LEU A 10 -6.78 10.02 18.80
C LEU A 10 -6.68 8.54 19.20
N PHE A 11 -5.72 7.84 18.62
CA PHE A 11 -5.34 6.52 19.11
C PHE A 11 -4.72 6.66 20.51
N ARG A 12 -5.09 5.73 21.39
CA ARG A 12 -4.43 5.61 22.70
C ARG A 12 -2.99 5.12 22.50
N PRO A 13 -2.06 5.40 23.44
CA PRO A 13 -0.68 4.94 23.32
C PRO A 13 -0.53 3.42 23.12
N ASP A 14 -1.36 2.61 23.79
CA ASP A 14 -1.38 1.15 23.61
C ASP A 14 -1.88 0.73 22.22
N GLU A 15 -2.83 1.48 21.64
CA GLU A 15 -3.31 1.26 20.28
C GLU A 15 -2.20 1.58 19.28
N VAL A 16 -1.52 2.71 19.44
CA VAL A 16 -0.37 3.08 18.59
C VAL A 16 0.72 2.01 18.63
N GLN A 17 1.08 1.53 19.83
CA GLN A 17 2.08 0.47 19.97
C GLN A 17 1.65 -0.82 19.26
N ARG A 18 0.41 -1.27 19.45
CA ARG A 18 -0.11 -2.47 18.76
C ARG A 18 -0.10 -2.32 17.25
N LEU A 19 -0.48 -1.15 16.73
CA LEU A 19 -0.46 -0.85 15.30
C LEU A 19 0.96 -0.85 14.73
N GLN A 20 1.92 -0.31 15.47
CA GLN A 20 3.34 -0.33 15.09
C GLN A 20 3.92 -1.74 15.08
N GLN A 21 3.60 -2.54 16.11
CA GLN A 21 4.00 -3.95 16.19
C GLN A 21 3.39 -4.76 15.05
N ALA A 22 2.11 -4.59 14.76
CA ALA A 22 1.43 -5.26 13.65
C ALA A 22 2.07 -4.92 12.30
N LEU A 23 2.38 -3.64 12.06
CA LEU A 23 3.08 -3.21 10.86
C LEU A 23 4.45 -3.88 10.74
N PHE A 24 5.26 -3.85 11.80
CA PHE A 24 6.60 -4.43 11.81
C PHE A 24 6.57 -5.94 11.58
N LEU A 25 5.71 -6.68 12.30
CA LEU A 25 5.60 -8.13 12.15
C LEU A 25 5.14 -8.51 10.74
N LEU A 26 4.14 -7.80 10.20
CA LEU A 26 3.68 -8.07 8.85
C LEU A 26 4.76 -7.79 7.81
N THR A 27 5.41 -6.62 7.84
CA THR A 27 6.43 -6.27 6.83
C THR A 27 7.66 -7.15 6.95
N SER A 28 8.06 -7.56 8.16
CA SER A 28 9.12 -8.55 8.35
C SER A 28 8.75 -9.90 7.72
N GLY A 29 7.52 -10.36 7.90
CA GLY A 29 7.02 -11.59 7.27
C GLY A 29 7.01 -11.51 5.74
N ILE A 30 6.55 -10.38 5.20
CA ILE A 30 6.56 -10.10 3.75
C ILE A 30 7.98 -10.15 3.19
N VAL A 31 8.97 -9.56 3.88
CA VAL A 31 10.37 -9.56 3.42
C VAL A 31 10.99 -10.95 3.47
N GLN A 32 10.65 -11.76 4.48
CA GLN A 32 11.19 -13.11 4.63
C GLN A 32 10.58 -14.10 3.63
N VAL A 33 9.27 -14.03 3.41
CA VAL A 33 8.53 -14.95 2.53
C VAL A 33 7.47 -14.16 1.78
N PRO A 34 7.85 -13.43 0.70
CA PRO A 34 6.87 -12.70 -0.09
C PRO A 34 5.93 -13.68 -0.79
N ALA A 35 4.62 -13.42 -0.72
CA ALA A 35 3.65 -14.20 -1.49
C ALA A 35 3.93 -14.06 -2.99
N PRO A 36 3.80 -15.13 -3.80
CA PRO A 36 4.18 -15.08 -5.22
C PRO A 36 3.26 -14.21 -6.09
N ALA A 37 2.05 -13.91 -5.62
CA ALA A 37 1.08 -13.08 -6.33
C ALA A 37 0.20 -12.31 -5.33
N LEU A 38 -0.27 -11.15 -5.77
CA LEU A 38 -1.26 -10.38 -5.02
C LEU A 38 -2.63 -11.04 -5.19
N THR A 39 -3.37 -11.23 -4.10
CA THR A 39 -4.76 -11.66 -4.17
C THR A 39 -5.64 -10.77 -3.29
N ARG A 40 -6.95 -10.82 -3.54
CA ARG A 40 -7.92 -10.11 -2.71
C ARG A 40 -7.84 -10.61 -1.27
N THR A 41 -7.79 -11.93 -1.06
CA THR A 41 -7.64 -12.54 0.26
C THR A 41 -6.40 -12.03 0.98
N LEU A 42 -5.26 -11.98 0.28
CA LEU A 42 -4.01 -11.47 0.86
C LEU A 42 -4.14 -10.00 1.33
N LEU A 43 -4.78 -9.14 0.52
CA LEU A 43 -5.04 -7.75 0.93
C LEU A 43 -5.96 -7.65 2.16
N LEU A 44 -7.00 -8.49 2.25
CA LEU A 44 -7.90 -8.52 3.41
C LEU A 44 -7.18 -9.05 4.67
N ASP A 45 -6.34 -10.06 4.53
CA ASP A 45 -5.57 -10.66 5.63
C ASP A 45 -4.51 -9.69 6.16
N TRP A 46 -3.81 -8.99 5.24
CA TRP A 46 -2.90 -7.90 5.59
C TRP A 46 -3.63 -6.77 6.29
N HIS A 47 -4.78 -6.35 5.78
CA HIS A 47 -5.59 -5.33 6.45
C HIS A 47 -6.04 -5.76 7.85
N THR A 48 -6.46 -7.02 8.00
CA THR A 48 -6.83 -7.60 9.30
C THR A 48 -5.68 -7.54 10.29
N THR A 49 -4.49 -7.97 9.85
CA THR A 49 -3.27 -7.93 10.67
C THR A 49 -2.92 -6.49 11.05
N LEU A 50 -2.88 -5.59 10.07
CA LEU A 50 -2.54 -4.16 10.26
C LEU A 50 -3.54 -3.38 11.13
N SER A 51 -4.74 -3.93 11.32
CA SER A 51 -5.74 -3.36 12.23
C SER A 51 -5.43 -3.67 13.70
N ALA A 52 -4.53 -4.60 14.00
CA ALA A 52 -4.10 -4.99 15.35
C ALA A 52 -5.27 -5.26 16.33
N GLY A 53 -6.36 -5.84 15.81
CA GLY A 53 -7.57 -6.15 16.57
C GLY A 53 -8.44 -4.94 16.93
N LEU A 54 -8.18 -3.76 16.37
CA LEU A 54 -9.03 -2.59 16.59
C LEU A 54 -10.31 -2.69 15.75
N SER A 55 -11.44 -2.94 16.42
CA SER A 55 -12.76 -3.05 15.78
C SER A 55 -13.19 -1.79 15.04
N SER A 56 -12.73 -0.61 15.48
CA SER A 56 -13.00 0.67 14.82
C SER A 56 -12.49 0.72 13.38
N MET A 57 -11.50 -0.10 13.03
CA MET A 57 -10.94 -0.17 11.67
C MET A 57 -11.68 -1.14 10.74
N GLN A 58 -12.64 -1.92 11.26
CA GLN A 58 -13.33 -2.98 10.54
C GLN A 58 -12.34 -3.95 9.84
N PRO A 59 -11.57 -4.74 10.62
CA PRO A 59 -10.48 -5.56 10.10
C PRO A 59 -10.92 -6.48 8.96
N GLY A 60 -10.22 -6.43 7.82
CA GLY A 60 -10.50 -7.27 6.65
C GLY A 60 -11.84 -7.01 5.94
N ILE A 61 -12.58 -5.96 6.28
CA ILE A 61 -13.90 -5.69 5.71
C ILE A 61 -13.85 -4.43 4.84
N LEU A 62 -14.20 -4.56 3.56
CA LEU A 62 -14.36 -3.42 2.67
C LEU A 62 -15.46 -2.49 3.19
N ARG A 63 -15.22 -1.17 3.12
CA ARG A 63 -16.20 -0.18 3.55
C ARG A 63 -17.48 -0.23 2.72
N ARG A 64 -18.57 0.20 3.32
CA ARG A 64 -19.90 0.25 2.68
C ARG A 64 -20.40 1.68 2.43
N GLY A 65 -19.80 2.66 3.09
CA GLY A 65 -20.13 4.07 2.94
C GLY A 65 -19.11 4.82 2.10
N ASP A 66 -19.50 5.98 1.61
CA ASP A 66 -18.57 6.95 1.04
C ASP A 66 -17.66 7.52 2.13
N ILE A 67 -16.41 7.77 1.77
CA ILE A 67 -15.41 8.34 2.68
C ILE A 67 -14.58 9.39 1.94
N THR A 68 -14.07 10.35 2.71
CA THR A 68 -13.05 11.29 2.25
C THR A 68 -11.73 11.03 2.95
N PHE A 69 -10.64 11.33 2.24
CA PHE A 69 -9.30 11.29 2.81
C PHE A 69 -8.51 12.49 2.27
N GLY A 70 -8.02 13.35 3.16
CA GLY A 70 -7.53 14.68 2.77
C GLY A 70 -8.63 15.46 2.02
N SER A 71 -8.33 15.89 0.81
CA SER A 71 -9.29 16.61 -0.07
C SER A 71 -9.93 15.73 -1.14
N TYR A 72 -9.83 14.40 -1.01
CA TYR A 72 -10.28 13.44 -2.01
C TYR A 72 -11.44 12.58 -1.52
N TYR A 73 -12.26 12.11 -2.46
CA TYR A 73 -13.22 11.04 -2.22
C TYR A 73 -12.58 9.69 -2.58
N GLY A 74 -12.84 8.67 -1.77
CA GLY A 74 -12.56 7.29 -2.15
C GLY A 74 -13.50 6.81 -3.26
N THR A 75 -13.17 5.68 -3.87
CA THR A 75 -14.03 5.02 -4.88
C THR A 75 -15.42 4.73 -4.29
N VAL A 76 -16.49 4.94 -5.05
CA VAL A 76 -17.84 4.64 -4.54
C VAL A 76 -17.96 3.16 -4.14
N PRO A 77 -18.63 2.81 -3.03
CA PRO A 77 -18.62 1.46 -2.47
C PRO A 77 -18.97 0.34 -3.46
N SER A 78 -19.89 0.59 -4.38
CA SER A 78 -20.30 -0.37 -5.41
C SER A 78 -19.20 -0.73 -6.41
N LEU A 79 -18.19 0.13 -6.59
CA LEU A 79 -17.08 -0.07 -7.52
C LEU A 79 -15.80 -0.60 -6.85
N ILE A 80 -15.72 -0.62 -5.51
CA ILE A 80 -14.50 -1.01 -4.79
C ILE A 80 -14.03 -2.42 -5.20
N ASN A 81 -14.96 -3.39 -5.28
CA ASN A 81 -14.56 -4.76 -5.64
C ASN A 81 -14.00 -4.84 -7.06
N THR A 82 -14.62 -4.15 -8.02
CA THR A 82 -14.15 -4.11 -9.41
C THR A 82 -12.79 -3.44 -9.50
N GLU A 83 -12.61 -2.27 -8.92
CA GLU A 83 -11.33 -1.55 -9.01
C GLU A 83 -10.19 -2.28 -8.28
N ILE A 84 -10.46 -3.00 -7.19
CA ILE A 84 -9.46 -3.88 -6.56
C ILE A 84 -9.10 -5.05 -7.48
N ALA A 85 -10.08 -5.68 -8.13
CA ALA A 85 -9.84 -6.79 -9.04
C ALA A 85 -8.97 -6.35 -10.23
N ASP A 86 -9.32 -5.23 -10.85
CA ASP A 86 -8.56 -4.65 -11.97
C ASP A 86 -7.13 -4.28 -11.56
N LEU A 87 -6.95 -3.73 -10.35
CA LEU A 87 -5.63 -3.42 -9.81
C LEU A 87 -4.79 -4.68 -9.59
N ILE A 88 -5.38 -5.71 -8.99
CA ILE A 88 -4.70 -7.00 -8.74
C ILE A 88 -4.27 -7.63 -10.06
N GLU A 89 -5.17 -7.68 -11.05
CA GLU A 89 -4.87 -8.24 -12.37
C GLU A 89 -3.70 -7.48 -13.01
N ARG A 90 -3.78 -6.15 -13.07
CA ARG A 90 -2.73 -5.31 -13.65
C ARG A 90 -1.37 -5.53 -12.98
N VAL A 91 -1.32 -5.53 -11.64
CA VAL A 91 -0.07 -5.70 -10.89
C VAL A 91 0.51 -7.09 -11.08
N ASN A 92 -0.32 -8.14 -11.02
CA ASN A 92 0.14 -9.51 -11.22
C ASN A 92 0.64 -9.76 -12.64
N THR A 93 0.01 -9.15 -13.65
CA THR A 93 0.49 -9.21 -15.04
C THR A 93 1.88 -8.59 -15.15
N SER A 94 2.06 -7.36 -14.67
CA SER A 94 3.38 -6.70 -14.72
C SER A 94 4.47 -7.44 -13.94
N ILE A 95 4.12 -8.05 -12.79
CA ILE A 95 5.07 -8.89 -12.04
C ILE A 95 5.41 -10.16 -12.82
N SER A 96 4.42 -10.81 -13.43
CA SER A 96 4.64 -12.03 -14.22
C SER A 96 5.54 -11.76 -15.42
N GLU A 97 5.36 -10.62 -16.10
CA GLU A 97 6.23 -10.19 -17.20
C GLU A 97 7.69 -10.06 -16.73
N LEU A 98 7.95 -9.37 -15.61
CA LEU A 98 9.29 -9.26 -15.04
C LEU A 98 9.85 -10.61 -14.59
N LEU A 99 9.03 -11.51 -14.03
CA LEU A 99 9.51 -12.83 -13.63
C LEU A 99 9.92 -13.68 -14.84
N VAL A 100 9.17 -13.62 -15.94
CA VAL A 100 9.54 -14.29 -17.20
C VAL A 100 10.87 -13.76 -17.73
N GLU A 101 11.09 -12.44 -17.69
CA GLU A 101 12.37 -11.84 -18.07
C GLU A 101 13.53 -12.37 -17.21
N ALA A 102 13.33 -12.45 -15.88
CA ALA A 102 14.33 -12.98 -14.96
C ALA A 102 14.64 -14.45 -15.23
N GLU A 103 13.63 -15.27 -15.53
CA GLU A 103 13.77 -16.71 -15.83
C GLU A 103 14.63 -16.95 -17.09
N VAL A 104 14.52 -16.09 -18.09
CA VAL A 104 15.35 -16.16 -19.31
C VAL A 104 16.69 -15.43 -19.16
N GLY A 105 17.05 -15.03 -17.93
CA GLY A 105 18.34 -14.42 -17.60
C GLY A 105 18.48 -12.94 -17.93
N LEU A 106 17.38 -12.24 -18.22
CA LEU A 106 17.40 -10.79 -18.38
C LEU A 106 17.53 -10.12 -17.01
N LYS A 107 18.28 -9.01 -16.99
CA LYS A 107 18.46 -8.22 -15.78
C LYS A 107 17.22 -7.34 -15.57
N ILE A 108 16.52 -7.57 -14.47
CA ILE A 108 15.41 -6.71 -14.06
C ILE A 108 15.93 -5.31 -13.74
N ASN A 109 15.31 -4.32 -14.37
CA ASN A 109 15.58 -2.92 -14.09
C ASN A 109 14.83 -2.50 -12.82
N PRO A 110 15.53 -2.02 -11.77
CA PRO A 110 14.89 -1.61 -10.53
C PRO A 110 13.82 -0.53 -10.68
N ALA A 111 13.91 0.30 -11.72
CA ALA A 111 12.89 1.32 -11.99
C ALA A 111 11.51 0.69 -12.28
N ASP A 112 11.46 -0.41 -13.03
CA ASP A 112 10.19 -1.06 -13.38
C ASP A 112 9.50 -1.66 -12.14
N VAL A 113 10.30 -2.20 -11.21
CA VAL A 113 9.80 -2.70 -9.92
C VAL A 113 9.28 -1.55 -9.05
N ILE A 114 10.00 -0.42 -9.01
CA ILE A 114 9.56 0.79 -8.28
C ILE A 114 8.25 1.30 -8.90
N ASP A 115 8.11 1.29 -10.22
CA ASP A 115 6.92 1.76 -10.92
C ASP A 115 5.68 0.92 -10.56
N ILE A 116 5.83 -0.41 -10.52
CA ILE A 116 4.78 -1.31 -10.06
C ILE A 116 4.42 -1.02 -8.60
N GLY A 117 5.40 -0.86 -7.72
CA GLY A 117 5.19 -0.57 -6.30
C GLY A 117 4.50 0.78 -6.07
N VAL A 118 4.91 1.82 -6.80
CA VAL A 118 4.31 3.16 -6.76
C VAL A 118 2.87 3.14 -7.25
N LEU A 119 2.62 2.45 -8.36
CA LEU A 119 1.27 2.27 -8.89
C LEU A 119 0.36 1.58 -7.88
N LEU A 120 0.78 0.41 -7.37
CA LEU A 120 0.01 -0.36 -6.38
C LEU A 120 -0.30 0.49 -5.15
N HIS A 121 0.70 1.19 -4.62
CA HIS A 121 0.53 2.08 -3.48
C HIS A 121 -0.49 3.19 -3.76
N ALA A 122 -0.32 3.93 -4.85
CA ALA A 122 -1.15 5.08 -5.17
C ALA A 122 -2.61 4.67 -5.46
N GLU A 123 -2.82 3.57 -6.19
CA GLU A 123 -4.15 3.05 -6.48
C GLU A 123 -4.87 2.56 -5.22
N LEU A 124 -4.19 1.84 -4.32
CA LEU A 124 -4.79 1.42 -3.05
C LEU A 124 -5.24 2.61 -2.20
N ILE A 125 -4.46 3.70 -2.18
CA ILE A 125 -4.87 4.92 -1.47
C ILE A 125 -6.05 5.60 -2.15
N ARG A 126 -6.05 5.68 -3.48
CA ARG A 126 -7.16 6.29 -4.23
C ARG A 126 -8.46 5.51 -4.07
N ILE A 127 -8.41 4.19 -4.24
CA ILE A 127 -9.58 3.32 -4.05
C ILE A 127 -10.11 3.50 -2.62
N HIS A 128 -9.18 3.59 -1.66
CA HIS A 128 -9.46 3.76 -0.24
C HIS A 128 -10.45 2.70 0.28
N PRO A 129 -10.15 1.40 0.14
CA PRO A 129 -11.17 0.36 0.26
C PRO A 129 -11.66 0.06 1.69
N PHE A 130 -10.96 0.53 2.72
CA PHE A 130 -11.29 0.27 4.13
C PHE A 130 -11.66 1.56 4.87
N GLU A 131 -12.31 1.41 6.03
CA GLU A 131 -12.68 2.55 6.90
C GLU A 131 -11.44 3.29 7.45
N ASP A 132 -10.35 2.57 7.72
CA ASP A 132 -9.04 3.10 8.11
C ASP A 132 -7.98 2.07 7.66
N GLY A 133 -6.69 2.35 7.82
CA GLY A 133 -5.61 1.39 7.58
C GLY A 133 -5.08 1.42 6.15
N ASN A 134 -5.76 2.11 5.22
CA ASN A 134 -5.38 2.19 3.80
C ASN A 134 -3.92 2.64 3.60
N GLY A 135 -3.46 3.64 4.36
CA GLY A 135 -2.07 4.10 4.34
C GLY A 135 -1.04 3.04 4.74
N ARG A 136 -1.36 2.23 5.75
CA ARG A 136 -0.50 1.15 6.24
C ARG A 136 -0.48 0.00 5.24
N LEU A 137 -1.65 -0.36 4.71
CA LEU A 137 -1.78 -1.41 3.71
C LEU A 137 -1.01 -1.07 2.42
N ALA A 138 -1.15 0.15 1.90
CA ALA A 138 -0.47 0.57 0.68
C ALA A 138 1.06 0.47 0.81
N ARG A 139 1.62 0.90 1.96
CA ARG A 139 3.06 0.76 2.25
C ARG A 139 3.50 -0.69 2.36
N ALA A 140 2.72 -1.53 3.05
CA ALA A 140 3.03 -2.96 3.17
C ALA A 140 2.98 -3.66 1.80
N ALA A 141 2.00 -3.31 0.97
CA ALA A 141 1.88 -3.82 -0.40
C ALA A 141 3.04 -3.34 -1.30
N HIS A 142 3.52 -2.12 -1.13
CA HIS A 142 4.73 -1.65 -1.81
C HIS A 142 5.98 -2.42 -1.34
N THR A 143 6.13 -2.63 -0.03
CA THR A 143 7.21 -3.47 0.54
C THR A 143 7.20 -4.87 -0.07
N TRP A 144 6.03 -5.45 -0.30
CA TRP A 144 5.90 -6.75 -0.95
C TRP A 144 6.46 -6.78 -2.38
N VAL A 145 6.20 -5.75 -3.19
CA VAL A 145 6.78 -5.65 -4.54
C VAL A 145 8.31 -5.62 -4.48
N HIS A 146 8.89 -4.83 -3.56
CA HIS A 146 10.34 -4.78 -3.41
C HIS A 146 10.92 -6.11 -2.92
N ALA A 147 10.23 -6.79 -2.00
CA ALA A 147 10.66 -8.08 -1.46
C ALA A 147 10.71 -9.17 -2.54
N LEU A 148 9.74 -9.21 -3.46
CA LEU A 148 9.72 -10.16 -4.58
C LEU A 148 10.98 -10.11 -5.45
N PHE A 149 11.54 -8.93 -5.65
CA PHE A 149 12.71 -8.71 -6.52
C PHE A 149 14.00 -8.41 -5.72
N ASN A 150 14.00 -8.67 -4.41
CA ASN A 150 15.15 -8.45 -3.52
C ASN A 150 15.73 -7.02 -3.63
N LEU A 151 14.87 -6.01 -3.76
CA LEU A 151 15.25 -4.60 -3.77
C LEU A 151 15.28 -4.02 -2.35
N PRO A 152 16.07 -2.95 -2.10
CA PRO A 152 16.04 -2.24 -0.83
C PRO A 152 14.63 -1.76 -0.49
N ILE A 153 14.16 -1.99 0.74
CA ILE A 153 12.83 -1.58 1.17
C ILE A 153 12.81 -0.07 1.49
N PRO A 154 11.87 0.72 0.96
CA PRO A 154 11.77 2.15 1.27
C PRO A 154 11.41 2.38 2.75
N VAL A 155 12.13 3.28 3.42
CA VAL A 155 11.78 3.73 4.77
C VAL A 155 10.81 4.90 4.67
N TRP A 156 9.52 4.58 4.79
CA TRP A 156 8.45 5.56 4.67
C TRP A 156 8.45 6.56 5.81
N ILE A 157 8.53 7.85 5.49
CA ILE A 157 8.37 8.96 6.43
C ILE A 157 7.16 9.79 5.99
N PRO A 158 5.95 9.48 6.50
CA PRO A 158 4.76 10.26 6.18
C PRO A 158 4.94 11.72 6.62
N GLY A 159 4.65 12.64 5.71
CA GLY A 159 4.81 14.08 5.90
C GLY A 159 4.49 14.82 4.61
N THR A 160 4.68 16.14 4.57
CA THR A 160 4.36 16.97 3.40
C THR A 160 4.92 16.41 2.09
N PRO A 161 6.20 16.00 1.99
CA PRO A 161 6.74 15.46 0.72
C PRO A 161 6.01 14.20 0.22
N TYR A 162 5.58 13.33 1.14
CA TYR A 162 4.80 12.13 0.82
C TYR A 162 3.41 12.51 0.31
N TYR A 163 2.72 13.40 1.02
CA TYR A 163 1.36 13.79 0.67
C TYR A 163 1.29 14.58 -0.64
N ASP A 164 2.28 15.43 -0.92
CA ASP A 164 2.38 16.17 -2.19
C ASP A 164 2.64 15.23 -3.38
N ALA A 165 3.54 14.26 -3.21
CA ALA A 165 3.81 13.25 -4.22
C ALA A 165 2.58 12.38 -4.51
N LEU A 166 1.89 11.94 -3.45
CA LEU A 166 0.66 11.17 -3.52
C LEU A 166 -0.48 11.97 -4.18
N ALA A 167 -0.61 13.27 -3.86
CA ALA A 167 -1.60 14.15 -4.45
C ALA A 167 -1.48 14.21 -5.99
N SER A 168 -0.25 14.27 -6.50
CA SER A 168 0.02 14.24 -7.95
C SER A 168 -0.39 12.91 -8.58
N ALA A 169 -0.05 11.79 -7.93
CA ALA A 169 -0.39 10.45 -8.39
C ALA A 169 -1.91 10.21 -8.42
N ILE A 170 -2.62 10.62 -7.37
CA ILE A 170 -4.07 10.45 -7.26
C ILE A 170 -4.81 11.34 -8.27
N ARG A 171 -4.44 12.62 -8.38
CA ARG A 171 -5.18 13.60 -9.18
C ARG A 171 -4.91 13.47 -10.68
N PHE A 172 -3.67 13.19 -11.06
CA PHE A 172 -3.23 13.28 -12.45
C PHE A 172 -2.71 11.95 -13.02
N ARG A 173 -2.69 10.87 -12.23
CA ARG A 173 -2.07 9.59 -12.62
C ARG A 173 -0.60 9.74 -13.03
N ARG A 174 0.07 10.74 -12.44
CA ARG A 174 1.48 11.05 -12.68
C ARG A 174 2.31 10.54 -11.51
N TYR A 175 3.06 9.47 -11.75
CA TYR A 175 3.78 8.76 -10.71
C TYR A 175 5.20 9.30 -10.44
N ALA A 176 5.73 10.18 -11.30
CA ALA A 176 7.07 10.76 -11.19
C ALA A 176 7.42 11.29 -9.79
N ALA A 177 6.56 12.15 -9.22
CA ALA A 177 6.82 12.70 -7.89
C ALA A 177 6.84 11.62 -6.79
N MET A 178 6.07 10.55 -6.97
CA MET A 178 6.02 9.43 -6.03
C MET A 178 7.22 8.48 -6.20
N GLN A 179 7.68 8.27 -7.44
CA GLN A 179 8.94 7.58 -7.73
C GLN A 179 10.12 8.33 -7.06
N ASP A 180 10.21 9.65 -7.25
CA ASP A 180 11.25 10.49 -6.63
C ASP A 180 11.19 10.47 -5.10
N TYR A 181 9.98 10.42 -4.53
CA TYR A 181 9.81 10.26 -3.08
C TYR A 181 10.33 8.90 -2.59
N VAL A 182 9.99 7.81 -3.30
CA VAL A 182 10.42 6.45 -2.96
C VAL A 182 11.94 6.31 -3.04
N LEU A 183 12.57 6.84 -4.09
CA LEU A 183 14.02 6.82 -4.25
C LEU A 183 14.73 7.51 -3.07
N ARG A 184 14.22 8.65 -2.61
CA ARG A 184 14.71 9.32 -1.39
C ARG A 184 14.56 8.47 -0.13
N CYS A 185 13.44 7.76 -0.01
CA CYS A 185 13.21 6.83 1.10
C CYS A 185 14.13 5.60 1.06
N MET A 186 14.79 5.32 -0.07
CA MET A 186 15.80 4.28 -0.23
C MET A 186 17.23 4.80 -0.01
N GLY A 187 17.40 6.08 0.35
CA GLY A 187 18.72 6.70 0.60
C GLY A 187 19.44 7.18 -0.67
N ARG A 188 18.69 7.58 -1.71
CA ARG A 188 19.22 8.20 -2.93
C ARG A 188 18.75 9.65 -3.12
#